data_AF-A0A375FZS1-F1
#
_entry.id   AF-A0A375FZS1-F1
#
_cell.length_a   1.000
_cell.length_b   1.000
_cell.length_c   1.000
_cell.angle_alpha   90.00
_cell.angle_beta   90.00
_cell.angle_gamma   90.00
#
_symmetry.space_group_name_H-M   'P 1'
#
loop_
_entity.id
_entity.type
_entity.pdbx_description
1 polymer ?
#
loop_
_entity_poly.entity_id
_entity_poly.type
_entity_poly.pdbx_seq_one_letter_code
_entity_poly.pdbx_strand_id
1 'polypeptide(L)'
;MDLLRIALLFAVTAVAEIVGCYLPWLVLRQGKSALLLLPAAVSLGLFAWLLTLHPAAAGRTYAAYGGMYIAVALLWLRFVDGLALTRWDVAGATIALAGMAVIALQPAAR
;
A
#
# COMPACT_ATOMS: atom_id res chain seq x y z
N MET A 1 -1.08 18.40 -8.10
CA MET A 1 0.01 17.84 -7.27
C MET A 1 1.02 17.22 -8.21
N ASP A 2 2.31 17.37 -7.93
CA ASP A 2 3.36 16.75 -8.76
C ASP A 2 3.28 15.21 -8.66
N LEU A 3 3.64 14.51 -9.74
CA LEU A 3 3.58 13.04 -9.80
C LEU A 3 4.35 12.37 -8.65
N LEU A 4 5.52 12.92 -8.31
CA LEU A 4 6.33 12.45 -7.19
C LEU A 4 5.57 12.54 -5.86
N ARG A 5 4.84 13.63 -5.61
CA ARG A 5 4.04 13.78 -4.39
C ARG A 5 2.92 12.76 -4.32
N ILE A 6 2.25 12.50 -5.45
CA ILE A 6 1.19 11.49 -5.53
C ILE A 6 1.76 10.09 -5.26
N ALA A 7 2.89 9.76 -5.88
CA ALA A 7 3.56 8.48 -5.65
C ALA A 7 3.99 8.31 -4.18
N LEU A 8 4.58 9.35 -3.57
CA LEU A 8 4.94 9.34 -2.15
C LEU A 8 3.72 9.19 -1.25
N LEU A 9 2.61 9.88 -1.56
CA LEU A 9 1.37 9.76 -0.80
C LEU A 9 0.82 8.32 -0.89
N PHE A 10 0.78 7.71 -2.08
CA PHE A 10 0.41 6.31 -2.23
C PHE A 10 1.34 5.38 -1.45
N ALA A 11 2.66 5.64 -1.46
CA ALA A 11 3.63 4.81 -0.74
C ALA A 11 3.41 4.86 0.78
N VAL A 12 3.22 6.05 1.36
CA VAL A 12 2.90 6.21 2.78
C VAL A 12 1.56 5.56 3.11
N THR A 13 0.57 5.70 2.23
CA THR A 13 -0.74 5.04 2.35
C THR A 13 -0.60 3.52 2.38
N ALA A 14 0.27 2.95 1.54
CA ALA A 14 0.54 1.51 1.49
C ALA A 14 1.22 1.01 2.77
N VAL A 15 2.21 1.74 3.28
CA VAL A 15 2.87 1.39 4.54
C VAL A 15 1.86 1.39 5.69
N ALA A 16 0.97 2.40 5.77
CA ALA A 16 -0.05 2.47 6.82
C ALA A 16 -1.01 1.27 6.79
N GLU A 17 -1.46 0.84 5.60
CA GLU A 17 -2.29 -0.35 5.47
C GLU A 17 -1.53 -1.62 5.87
N ILE A 18 -0.33 -1.82 5.33
CA ILE A 18 0.49 -3.02 5.60
C ILE A 18 0.78 -3.14 7.09
N VAL A 19 1.20 -2.07 7.77
CA VAL A 19 1.41 -2.07 9.23
C VAL A 19 0.11 -2.42 9.96
N GLY A 20 -1.00 -1.79 9.55
CA GLY A 20 -2.32 -1.99 10.14
C GLY A 20 -2.81 -3.44 10.03
N CYS A 21 -2.46 -4.14 8.96
CA CYS A 21 -2.80 -5.55 8.73
C CYS A 21 -1.77 -6.53 9.31
N TYR A 22 -0.50 -6.13 9.38
CA TYR A 22 0.60 -6.96 9.88
C TYR A 22 0.57 -7.12 11.40
N LEU A 23 0.27 -6.05 12.14
CA LEU A 23 0.22 -6.10 13.61
C LEU A 23 -0.85 -7.08 14.15
N PRO A 24 -2.09 -7.14 13.62
CA PRO A 24 -3.05 -8.18 13.98
C PRO A 24 -2.58 -9.59 13.58
N TRP A 25 -1.90 -9.73 12.44
CA TRP A 25 -1.32 -11.01 12.03
C TRP A 25 -0.29 -11.50 13.05
N LEU A 26 0.58 -10.62 13.57
CA LEU A 26 1.51 -10.97 14.65
C LEU A 26 0.80 -11.45 15.93
N VAL A 27 -0.31 -10.81 16.31
CA VAL A 27 -1.09 -11.21 17.49
C VAL A 27 -1.73 -12.58 17.26
N LEU A 28 -2.45 -12.75 16.16
CA LEU A 28 -3.28 -13.93 15.90
C LEU A 28 -2.50 -15.15 15.43
N ARG A 29 -1.37 -14.95 14.72
CA ARG A 29 -0.56 -16.05 14.15
C ARG A 29 0.72 -16.32 14.93
N GLN A 30 1.29 -15.31 15.60
CA GLN A 30 2.53 -15.47 16.37
C GLN A 30 2.36 -15.32 17.88
N GLY A 31 1.12 -15.18 18.38
CA GLY A 31 0.84 -15.08 19.81
C GLY A 31 1.44 -13.83 20.47
N LYS A 32 1.69 -12.76 19.71
CA LYS A 32 2.17 -11.48 20.27
C LYS A 32 1.08 -10.79 21.10
N SER A 33 1.48 -9.81 21.90
CA SER A 33 0.58 -9.09 22.80
C SER A 33 -0.60 -8.44 22.06
N ALA A 34 -1.81 -8.63 22.58
CA ALA A 34 -3.03 -7.99 22.07
C ALA A 34 -2.97 -6.45 22.10
N LEU A 35 -2.05 -5.86 22.87
CA LEU A 35 -1.80 -4.41 22.87
C LEU A 35 -1.41 -3.89 21.48
N LEU A 36 -0.87 -4.73 20.59
CA LEU A 36 -0.56 -4.37 19.21
C LEU A 36 -1.81 -4.07 18.35
N LEU A 37 -3.00 -4.46 18.79
CA LEU A 37 -4.25 -4.14 18.09
C LEU A 37 -4.60 -2.65 18.13
N LEU A 38 -4.16 -1.93 19.18
CA LEU A 38 -4.36 -0.49 19.29
C LEU A 38 -3.60 0.29 18.19
N PRO A 39 -2.26 0.16 18.06
CA PRO A 39 -1.55 0.81 16.96
C PRO A 39 -1.97 0.27 15.58
N ALA A 40 -2.43 -0.99 15.47
CA ALA A 40 -3.00 -1.51 14.23
C ALA A 40 -4.25 -0.72 13.80
N ALA A 41 -5.20 -0.51 14.71
CA ALA A 41 -6.42 0.24 14.46
C ALA A 41 -6.12 1.71 14.10
N VAL A 42 -5.16 2.33 14.79
CA VAL A 42 -4.69 3.69 14.46
C VAL A 42 -4.09 3.73 13.05
N SER A 43 -3.26 2.75 12.68
CA SER A 43 -2.65 2.67 11.36
C SER A 43 -3.68 2.51 10.25
N LEU A 44 -4.70 1.67 10.44
CA LEU A 44 -5.81 1.52 9.49
C LEU A 44 -6.68 2.78 9.39
N GLY A 45 -6.90 3.49 10.51
CA GLY A 45 -7.55 4.79 10.51
C GLY A 45 -6.76 5.84 9.72
N LEU A 46 -5.43 5.87 9.88
CA LEU A 46 -4.53 6.72 9.10
C LEU A 46 -4.57 6.37 7.62
N PHE A 47 -4.55 5.08 7.26
CA PHE A 47 -4.71 4.62 5.88
C PHE A 47 -6.00 5.16 5.24
N ALA A 48 -7.14 4.98 5.91
CA ALA A 48 -8.43 5.47 5.42
C ALA A 48 -8.42 6.99 5.22
N TRP A 49 -7.82 7.75 6.14
CA TRP A 49 -7.68 9.20 6.01
C TRP A 49 -6.73 9.61 4.87
N LEU A 50 -5.58 8.96 4.73
CA LEU A 50 -4.61 9.25 3.66
C LEU A 50 -5.22 9.05 2.26
N LEU A 51 -6.10 8.06 2.09
CA LEU A 51 -6.82 7.87 0.83
C LEU A 51 -7.70 9.07 0.46
N THR A 52 -8.27 9.77 1.43
CA THR A 52 -9.10 10.97 1.19
C THR A 52 -8.30 12.15 0.64
N LEU A 53 -6.97 12.15 0.83
CA LEU A 53 -6.09 13.22 0.37
C LEU A 53 -5.74 13.12 -1.12
N HIS A 54 -6.11 12.02 -1.79
CA HIS A 54 -5.83 11.85 -3.21
C HIS A 54 -6.83 12.64 -4.06
N PRO A 55 -6.38 13.36 -5.11
CA PRO A 55 -7.23 14.27 -5.88
C PRO A 55 -8.18 13.57 -6.87
N ALA A 56 -8.26 12.24 -6.87
CA ALA A 56 -9.06 11.46 -7.81
C ALA A 56 -10.33 10.90 -7.16
N ALA A 57 -11.29 10.48 -7.98
CA ALA A 57 -12.47 9.76 -7.48
C ALA A 57 -12.05 8.52 -6.67
N ALA A 58 -12.71 8.27 -5.55
CA ALA A 58 -12.32 7.23 -4.59
C ALA A 58 -12.04 5.87 -5.24
N GLY A 59 -12.92 5.38 -6.13
CA GLY A 59 -12.73 4.10 -6.83
C GLY A 59 -11.47 4.06 -7.70
N ARG A 60 -11.11 5.17 -8.37
CA ARG A 60 -9.87 5.27 -9.14
C ARG A 60 -8.64 5.31 -8.23
N THR A 61 -8.74 6.01 -7.09
CA THR A 61 -7.69 6.02 -6.07
C THR A 61 -7.42 4.61 -5.56
N TYR A 62 -8.46 3.85 -5.18
CA TYR A 62 -8.31 2.46 -4.73
C TYR A 62 -7.69 1.56 -5.81
N ALA A 63 -8.12 1.70 -7.06
CA ALA A 63 -7.60 0.89 -8.16
C ALA A 63 -6.12 1.21 -8.48
N ALA A 64 -5.75 2.48 -8.51
CA ALA A 64 -4.35 2.89 -8.70
C ALA A 64 -3.47 2.51 -7.49
N TYR A 65 -3.99 2.71 -6.28
CA TYR A 65 -3.32 2.36 -5.03
C TYR A 65 -2.82 0.92 -5.00
N GLY A 66 -3.61 -0.03 -5.51
CA GLY A 66 -3.24 -1.45 -5.51
C GLY A 66 -1.89 -1.76 -6.16
N GLY A 67 -1.48 -1.00 -7.19
CA GLY A 67 -0.16 -1.17 -7.79
C GLY A 67 0.98 -0.74 -6.86
N MET A 68 0.81 0.40 -6.16
CA MET A 68 1.77 0.83 -5.15
C MET A 68 1.80 -0.13 -3.96
N TYR A 69 0.64 -0.62 -3.52
CA TYR A 69 0.53 -1.61 -2.45
C TYR A 69 1.38 -2.84 -2.76
N ILE A 70 1.27 -3.40 -3.97
CA ILE A 70 2.07 -4.57 -4.39
C ILE A 70 3.57 -4.27 -4.29
N ALA A 71 4.01 -3.12 -4.80
CA ALA A 71 5.43 -2.74 -4.73
C ALA A 71 5.92 -2.63 -3.27
N VAL A 72 5.17 -1.95 -2.41
CA VAL A 72 5.54 -1.78 -0.99
C VAL A 72 5.46 -3.11 -0.23
N ALA A 73 4.49 -3.97 -0.51
CA ALA A 73 4.36 -5.29 0.10
C ALA A 73 5.56 -6.19 -0.25
N LEU A 74 6.08 -6.11 -1.47
CA LEU A 74 7.30 -6.85 -1.84
C LEU A 74 8.56 -6.26 -1.19
N LEU A 75 8.65 -4.94 -1.03
CA LEU A 75 9.72 -4.35 -0.23
C LEU A 75 9.61 -4.78 1.24
N TRP A 76 8.39 -4.85 1.78
CA TRP A 76 8.14 -5.38 3.13
C TRP A 76 8.59 -6.84 3.26
N LEU A 77 8.23 -7.69 2.30
CA LEU A 77 8.67 -9.08 2.21
C LEU A 77 10.21 -9.18 2.26
N ARG A 78 10.90 -8.26 1.56
CA ARG A 78 12.36 -8.22 1.53
C ARG A 78 13.00 -7.76 2.82
N PHE A 79 12.49 -6.66 3.41
CA PHE A 79 13.17 -5.96 4.49
C PHE A 79 12.66 -6.33 5.89
N VAL A 80 11.37 -6.65 6.02
CA VAL A 80 10.74 -7.00 7.29
C VAL A 80 10.66 -8.51 7.46
N ASP A 81 10.20 -9.22 6.43
CA ASP A 81 10.12 -10.69 6.49
C ASP A 81 11.45 -11.38 6.12
N GLY A 82 12.40 -10.62 5.55
CA GLY A 82 13.76 -11.09 5.24
C GLY A 82 13.86 -12.05 4.05
N LEU A 83 12.78 -12.22 3.27
CA LEU A 83 12.73 -13.15 2.15
C LEU A 83 13.30 -12.51 0.87
N ALA A 84 14.00 -13.30 0.05
CA ALA A 84 14.54 -12.81 -1.22
C ALA A 84 13.42 -12.68 -2.26
N LEU A 85 13.41 -11.57 -3.00
CA LEU A 85 12.49 -11.39 -4.12
C LEU A 85 12.87 -12.31 -5.27
N THR A 86 11.88 -13.00 -5.81
CA THR A 86 12.01 -13.83 -6.99
C THR A 86 11.84 -13.00 -8.26
N ARG A 87 12.21 -13.58 -9.41
CA ARG A 87 11.96 -12.95 -10.72
C ARG A 87 10.46 -12.76 -11.00
N TRP A 88 9.62 -13.64 -10.44
CA TRP A 88 8.17 -13.55 -10.56
C TRP A 88 7.61 -12.39 -9.76
N ASP A 89 8.15 -12.13 -8.57
CA ASP A 89 7.77 -10.97 -7.75
C ASP A 89 8.06 -9.66 -8.50
N VAL A 90 9.26 -9.56 -9.08
CA VAL A 90 9.67 -8.38 -9.86
C VAL A 90 8.79 -8.20 -11.11
N ALA A 91 8.50 -9.28 -11.83
CA ALA A 91 7.61 -9.23 -13.00
C ALA A 91 6.19 -8.79 -12.61
N GLY A 92 5.63 -9.38 -11.55
CA GLY A 92 4.32 -9.02 -11.01
C GLY A 92 4.24 -7.57 -10.56
N ALA A 93 5.25 -7.09 -9.83
CA ALA A 93 5.36 -5.69 -9.43
C ALA A 93 5.35 -4.74 -10.63
N THR A 94 6.12 -5.09 -11.67
CA THR A 94 6.22 -4.27 -12.89
C THR A 94 4.87 -4.17 -13.60
N ILE A 95 4.15 -5.29 -13.74
CA ILE A 95 2.81 -5.32 -14.35
C ILE A 95 1.82 -4.51 -13.51
N ALA A 96 1.84 -4.66 -12.19
CA ALA A 96 0.97 -3.94 -11.28
C ALA A 96 1.21 -2.42 -11.32
N LEU A 97 2.48 -1.99 -11.32
CA LEU A 97 2.85 -0.57 -11.45
C LEU A 97 2.47 0.01 -12.81
N ALA A 98 2.59 -0.77 -13.90
CA ALA A 98 2.11 -0.35 -15.20
C ALA A 98 0.58 -0.14 -15.20
N GLY A 99 -0.19 -1.06 -14.62
CA GLY A 99 -1.63 -0.91 -14.45
C GLY A 99 -2.01 0.31 -13.61
N MET A 100 -1.31 0.53 -12.49
CA MET A 100 -1.45 1.76 -11.70
C MET A 100 -1.18 3.01 -12.53
N ALA A 101 -0.10 3.04 -13.31
CA ALA A 101 0.25 4.20 -14.13
C ALA A 101 -0.86 4.53 -15.14
N VAL A 102 -1.43 3.51 -15.79
CA VAL A 102 -2.57 3.69 -16.72
C VAL A 102 -3.77 4.33 -16.01
N ILE A 103 -4.12 3.86 -14.81
CA ILE A 103 -5.28 4.36 -14.06
C ILE A 103 -5.02 5.77 -13.49
N ALA A 104 -3.83 5.99 -12.93
CA ALA A 104 -3.47 7.24 -12.26
C ALA A 104 -3.22 8.39 -13.25
N LEU A 105 -2.67 8.09 -14.43
CA LEU A 105 -2.31 9.09 -15.45
C LEU A 105 -3.36 9.23 -16.55
N GLN A 106 -4.51 8.55 -16.43
CA GLN A 106 -5.56 8.67 -17.44
C GLN A 106 -5.98 10.14 -17.62
N PRO A 107 -6.33 10.56 -18.86
CA PRO A 107 -6.81 11.90 -19.11
C PRO A 107 -8.03 12.24 -18.24
N ALA A 108 -8.15 13.49 -17.81
CA ALA A 108 -9.40 13.95 -17.22
C ALA A 108 -10.51 13.80 -18.26
N ALA A 109 -11.44 12.87 -18.03
CA ALA A 109 -12.68 12.82 -18.79
C ALA A 109 -13.36 14.18 -18.62
N ARG A 110 -13.54 14.87 -19.74
CA ARG A 110 -14.11 16.21 -19.81
C ARG A 110 -15.58 16.21 -19.41
#